data_AF-A0A368FQZ8-F1
#
_entry.id   AF-A0A368FQZ8-F1
#
_cell.length_a   1.000
_cell.length_b   1.000
_cell.length_c   1.000
_cell.angle_alpha   90.00
_cell.angle_beta   90.00
_cell.angle_gamma   90.00
#
_symmetry.space_group_name_H-M   'P 1'
#
loop_
_entity.id
_entity.type
_entity.pdbx_description
1 polymer ?
#
loop_
_entity_poly.entity_id
_entity_poly.type
_entity_poly.pdbx_seq_one_letter_code
_entity_poly.pdbx_strand_id
1 'polypeptide(L)'
;MDITMFPFDEQICFLKFGSWTYHGFALDLQIEQDEGDPSMDTSTYISNGEWQLVSAPAEREVTYYQCCPEPYPSIKFYMHLKRRSLFHIFNIITPSLLISGMTLLGFCLPAHDMSEKIGFR
;
A
#
# COMPACT_ATOMS: atom_id res chain seq x y z
N MET A 1 -6.05 0.75 -3.63
CA MET A 1 -5.51 -0.57 -3.25
C MET A 1 -5.41 -1.39 -4.52
N ASP A 2 -4.23 -1.38 -5.13
CA ASP A 2 -3.93 -2.18 -6.33
C ASP A 2 -3.03 -3.35 -5.94
N ILE A 3 -3.44 -4.57 -6.25
CA ILE A 3 -2.75 -5.81 -5.84
C ILE A 3 -2.11 -6.56 -7.02
N THR A 4 -2.04 -5.95 -8.20
CA THR A 4 -1.51 -6.57 -9.43
C THR A 4 -0.09 -7.11 -9.27
N MET A 5 0.77 -6.42 -8.53
CA MET A 5 2.19 -6.77 -8.36
C MET A 5 2.50 -7.43 -7.01
N PHE A 6 1.51 -8.02 -6.35
CA PHE A 6 1.72 -8.70 -5.07
C PHE A 6 2.81 -9.80 -5.17
N PRO A 7 3.76 -9.91 -4.21
CA PRO A 7 3.92 -9.14 -2.95
C PRO A 7 4.90 -7.96 -3.05
N PHE A 8 5.24 -7.51 -4.26
CA PHE A 8 6.15 -6.38 -4.55
C PHE A 8 5.39 -5.08 -4.82
N ASP A 9 4.20 -4.95 -4.24
CA ASP A 9 3.30 -3.82 -4.44
C ASP A 9 3.73 -2.57 -3.65
N GLU A 10 3.44 -1.41 -4.24
CA GLU A 10 3.53 -0.10 -3.61
C GLU A 10 2.12 0.51 -3.57
N GLN A 11 1.76 1.09 -2.42
CA GLN A 11 0.46 1.71 -2.19
C GLN A 11 0.65 3.18 -1.87
N ILE A 12 -0.10 4.02 -2.60
CA ILE A 12 -0.19 5.45 -2.33
C ILE A 12 -1.57 5.70 -1.74
N CYS A 13 -1.59 6.02 -0.45
CA CYS A 13 -2.80 6.36 0.29
C CYS A 13 -2.76 7.84 0.67
N PHE A 14 -3.91 8.46 0.87
CA PHE A 14 -3.97 9.83 1.36
C PHE A 14 -5.01 9.99 2.48
N LEU A 15 -4.74 10.90 3.41
CA LEU A 15 -5.65 11.35 4.43
C LEU A 15 -5.97 12.82 4.16
N LYS A 16 -7.25 13.14 3.97
CA LYS A 16 -7.73 14.50 3.70
C LYS A 16 -8.31 15.10 4.98
N PHE A 17 -7.72 16.18 5.47
CA PHE A 17 -8.22 16.95 6.60
C PHE A 17 -8.74 18.30 6.11
N GLY A 18 -9.88 18.72 6.66
CA GLY A 18 -10.53 19.97 6.29
C GLY A 18 -11.65 20.28 7.27
N SER A 19 -12.02 21.56 7.38
CA SER A 19 -13.22 21.92 8.14
C SER A 19 -14.48 21.52 7.39
N TRP A 20 -15.40 20.86 8.08
CA TRP A 20 -16.72 20.53 7.52
C TRP A 20 -17.65 21.74 7.48
N THR A 21 -17.60 22.59 8.52
CA THR A 21 -18.54 23.70 8.73
C THR A 21 -18.04 25.04 8.23
N TYR A 22 -16.74 25.31 8.34
CA TYR A 22 -16.15 26.59 7.98
C TYR A 22 -15.59 26.57 6.56
N HIS A 23 -15.76 27.68 5.85
CA HIS A 23 -15.19 27.94 4.54
C HIS A 23 -13.89 28.77 4.66
N GLY A 24 -13.15 28.89 3.56
CA GLY A 24 -11.80 29.46 3.51
C GLY A 24 -11.65 30.92 3.89
N PHE A 25 -12.74 31.70 3.87
CA PHE A 25 -12.73 33.09 4.37
C PHE A 25 -12.84 33.17 5.89
N ALA A 26 -13.39 32.14 6.54
CA ALA A 26 -13.52 32.07 7.99
C ALA A 26 -12.37 31.30 8.64
N LEU A 27 -11.85 30.27 7.95
CA LEU A 27 -10.78 29.42 8.46
C LEU A 27 -9.84 29.05 7.31
N ASP A 28 -8.57 29.40 7.47
CA ASP A 28 -7.52 29.05 6.51
C ASP A 28 -6.58 28.00 7.11
N LEU A 29 -6.57 26.81 6.50
CA LEU A 29 -5.67 25.73 6.87
C LEU A 29 -4.36 25.88 6.10
N GLN A 30 -3.26 25.90 6.84
CA GLN A 30 -1.91 26.01 6.30
C GLN A 30 -1.04 24.90 6.89
N ILE A 31 -0.05 24.46 6.11
CA ILE A 31 0.91 23.44 6.55
C ILE A 31 2.05 24.17 7.25
N GLU A 32 2.34 23.78 8.49
CA GLU A 32 3.53 24.26 9.21
C GLU A 32 4.78 23.67 8.54
N GLN A 33 5.71 24.54 8.14
CA GLN A 33 6.84 24.17 7.29
C GLN A 33 8.15 24.70 7.90
N ASP A 34 9.05 23.79 8.24
CA ASP A 34 10.47 24.07 8.42
C ASP A 34 11.18 23.69 7.12
N GLU A 35 11.84 24.65 6.47
CA GLU A 35 12.60 24.59 5.20
C GLU A 35 12.59 23.23 4.44
N GLY A 36 11.87 23.15 3.31
CA GLY A 36 11.84 21.95 2.45
C GLY A 36 10.49 21.73 1.78
N ASP A 37 10.25 20.56 1.19
CA ASP A 37 8.91 20.20 0.70
C ASP A 37 7.99 19.87 1.89
N PRO A 38 6.71 20.30 1.88
CA PRO A 38 5.76 20.02 2.95
C PRO A 38 5.59 18.51 3.13
N SER A 39 5.82 18.04 4.37
CA SER A 39 5.77 16.63 4.71
C SER A 39 5.19 16.42 6.11
N MET A 40 4.70 15.21 6.37
CA MET A 40 4.25 14.81 7.70
C MET A 40 5.45 14.60 8.62
N ASP A 41 5.37 15.08 9.87
CA ASP A 41 6.41 14.76 10.86
C ASP A 41 6.42 13.25 11.15
N THR A 42 7.56 12.61 10.86
CA THR A 42 7.81 11.19 11.11
C THR A 42 8.80 10.95 12.24
N SER A 43 9.14 11.96 13.04
CA SER A 43 10.12 11.88 14.14
C SER A 43 9.79 10.80 15.18
N THR A 44 8.50 10.61 15.46
CA THR A 44 7.97 9.63 16.43
C THR A 44 7.39 8.38 15.76
N TYR A 45 7.65 8.18 14.46
CA TYR A 45 7.13 7.05 13.72
C TYR A 45 7.71 5.72 14.20
N ILE A 46 6.83 4.76 14.49
CA ILE A 46 7.21 3.38 14.81
C ILE A 46 7.13 2.55 13.53
N SER A 47 8.25 1.94 13.15
CA SER A 47 8.32 1.12 11.93
C SER A 47 7.38 -0.08 11.97
N ASN A 48 6.64 -0.28 10.88
CA ASN A 48 5.78 -1.45 10.71
C ASN A 48 6.58 -2.67 10.20
N GLY A 49 6.20 -3.87 10.66
CA GLY A 49 6.86 -5.13 10.28
C GLY A 49 6.49 -5.64 8.89
N GLU A 50 5.37 -5.18 8.33
CA GLU A 50 4.88 -5.56 7.00
C GLU A 50 5.08 -4.44 5.97
N TRP A 51 4.94 -3.17 6.39
CA TRP A 51 5.01 -2.02 5.51
C TRP A 51 6.22 -1.12 5.82
N GLN A 52 6.85 -0.63 4.78
CA GLN A 52 7.89 0.38 4.84
C GLN A 52 7.30 1.71 4.38
N LEU A 53 7.35 2.74 5.23
CA LEU A 53 7.04 4.11 4.84
C LEU A 53 8.20 4.64 3.99
N VAL A 54 7.93 4.93 2.71
CA VAL A 54 8.93 5.43 1.74
C VAL A 54 8.98 6.95 1.77
N SER A 55 7.83 7.60 1.75
CA SER A 55 7.68 9.05 1.81
C SER A 55 6.31 9.44 2.34
N ALA A 56 6.22 10.62 2.97
CA ALA A 56 4.97 11.15 3.52
C ALA A 56 4.74 12.63 3.16
N PRO A 57 4.59 12.98 1.87
CA PRO A 57 4.40 14.37 1.47
C PRO A 57 3.01 14.90 1.87
N ALA A 58 2.90 16.20 2.08
CA ALA A 58 1.66 16.88 2.43
C ALA A 58 1.35 17.95 1.38
N GLU A 59 0.10 18.04 0.93
CA GLU A 59 -0.32 19.02 -0.08
C GLU A 59 -1.57 19.77 0.38
N ARG A 60 -1.58 21.09 0.19
CA ARG A 60 -2.76 21.92 0.44
C ARG A 60 -3.61 21.98 -0.83
N GLU A 61 -4.86 21.57 -0.73
CA GLU A 61 -5.86 21.61 -1.80
C GLU A 61 -7.00 22.56 -1.44
N VAL A 62 -7.31 23.51 -2.34
CA VAL A 62 -8.47 24.38 -2.21
C VAL A 62 -9.51 23.95 -3.23
N THR A 63 -10.66 23.47 -2.75
CA THR A 63 -11.75 22.98 -3.60
C THR A 63 -12.94 23.95 -3.57
N TYR A 64 -13.56 24.20 -4.72
CA TYR A 64 -14.85 24.87 -4.82
C TYR A 64 -15.93 23.82 -5.07
N TYR A 65 -16.91 23.73 -4.17
CA TYR A 65 -17.99 22.77 -4.30
C TYR A 65 -19.17 23.36 -5.07
N GLN A 66 -19.95 22.52 -5.75
CA GLN A 66 -21.12 22.97 -6.53
C GLN A 66 -22.22 23.59 -5.66
N CYS A 67 -22.26 23.29 -4.36
CA CYS A 67 -23.27 23.82 -3.45
C CYS A 67 -23.07 25.29 -3.09
N CYS A 68 -21.83 25.79 -3.07
CA CYS A 68 -21.51 27.12 -2.55
C CYS A 68 -20.33 27.76 -3.30
N PRO A 69 -20.33 29.09 -3.53
CA PRO A 69 -19.25 29.78 -4.27
C PRO A 69 -17.95 29.95 -3.46
N GLU A 70 -17.96 29.68 -2.16
CA GLU A 70 -16.79 29.87 -1.29
C GLU A 70 -15.74 28.75 -1.44
N PRO A 71 -14.44 29.08 -1.28
CA PRO A 71 -13.37 28.08 -1.29
C PRO A 71 -13.38 27.25 0.00
N TYR A 72 -13.12 25.95 -0.09
CA TYR A 72 -12.90 25.08 1.06
C TYR A 72 -11.45 24.58 1.07
N PRO A 73 -10.58 25.11 1.94
CA PRO A 73 -9.20 24.65 2.07
C PRO A 73 -9.17 23.30 2.80
N SER A 74 -8.29 22.42 2.34
CA SER A 74 -8.05 21.11 2.91
C SER A 74 -6.58 20.73 2.74
N ILE A 75 -6.07 19.86 3.60
CA ILE A 75 -4.70 19.35 3.55
C ILE A 75 -4.77 17.84 3.31
N LYS A 76 -4.07 17.36 2.29
CA LYS A 76 -3.89 15.94 1.99
C LYS A 76 -2.51 15.50 2.45
N PHE A 77 -2.46 14.57 3.40
CA PHE A 77 -1.24 13.87 3.75
C PHE A 77 -1.18 12.57 2.97
N TYR A 78 -0.16 12.42 2.13
CA TYR A 78 0.09 11.21 1.38
C TYR A 78 0.98 10.28 2.21
N MET A 79 0.71 8.98 2.13
CA MET A 79 1.52 7.92 2.70
C MET A 79 1.90 6.96 1.59
N HIS A 80 3.19 6.96 1.23
CA HIS A 80 3.73 6.04 0.24
C HIS A 80 4.27 4.82 0.99
N LEU A 81 3.56 3.71 0.86
CA LEU A 81 3.83 2.48 1.60
C LEU A 81 4.31 1.41 0.64
N LYS A 82 5.44 0.79 0.95
CA LYS A 82 6.00 -0.35 0.22
C LYS A 82 5.92 -1.61 1.06
N ARG A 83 5.41 -2.72 0.50
CA ARG A 83 5.32 -3.98 1.24
C ARG A 83 6.69 -4.64 1.42
N ARG A 84 6.95 -5.18 2.61
CA ARG A 84 8.10 -6.06 2.88
C ARG A 84 7.78 -7.47 2.38
N SER A 85 8.27 -7.80 1.19
CA SER A 85 7.91 -9.02 0.47
C SER A 85 8.50 -10.32 1.03
N LEU A 86 9.54 -10.25 1.88
CA LEU A 86 10.32 -11.44 2.32
C LEU A 86 9.44 -12.52 2.96
N PHE A 87 8.56 -12.14 3.90
CA PHE A 87 7.68 -13.11 4.57
C PHE A 87 6.74 -13.81 3.57
N HIS A 88 6.18 -13.05 2.62
CA HIS A 88 5.28 -13.57 1.60
C HIS A 88 5.98 -14.47 0.59
N ILE A 89 7.24 -14.17 0.25
CA ILE A 89 8.06 -15.03 -0.62
C ILE A 89 8.26 -16.41 0.04
N PHE A 90 8.72 -16.44 1.29
CA PHE A 90 9.01 -17.71 1.96
C PHE A 90 7.74 -18.53 2.29
N ASN A 91 6.66 -17.88 2.71
CA ASN A 91 5.48 -18.60 3.21
C ASN A 91 4.39 -18.83 2.15
N ILE A 92 4.37 -18.09 1.04
CA ILE A 92 3.35 -18.24 0.00
C ILE A 92 3.99 -18.69 -1.32
N ILE A 93 5.02 -17.99 -1.80
CA ILE A 93 5.59 -18.26 -3.13
C ILE A 93 6.36 -19.58 -3.14
N THR A 94 7.28 -19.79 -2.19
CA THR A 94 8.09 -21.02 -2.10
C THR A 94 7.24 -22.29 -2.04
N PRO A 95 6.27 -22.47 -1.11
CA PRO A 95 5.46 -23.69 -1.09
C PRO A 95 4.62 -23.86 -2.35
N SER A 96 4.09 -22.78 -2.93
CA SER A 96 3.31 -22.86 -4.18
C SER A 96 4.16 -23.33 -5.36
N LEU A 97 5.41 -22.84 -5.48
CA LEU A 97 6.36 -23.29 -6.49
C LEU A 97 6.77 -24.74 -6.28
N LEU A 98 7.00 -25.16 -5.03
CA LEU A 98 7.33 -26.56 -4.70
C LEU A 98 6.18 -27.50 -5.09
N ILE A 99 4.94 -27.18 -4.73
CA ILE A 99 3.76 -27.97 -5.11
C ILE A 99 3.62 -28.03 -6.63
N SER A 100 3.74 -26.91 -7.33
CA SER A 100 3.68 -26.88 -8.80
C SER A 100 4.83 -27.65 -9.45
N GLY A 101 6.02 -27.66 -8.86
CA GLY A 101 7.14 -28.47 -9.34
C GLY A 101 6.88 -29.97 -9.13
N MET A 102 6.36 -30.34 -7.97
CA MET A 102 6.01 -31.73 -7.66
C MET A 102 4.93 -32.27 -8.59
N THR A 103 3.91 -31.49 -8.95
CA THR A 103 2.88 -31.93 -9.90
C THR A 103 3.46 -32.18 -11.29
N LEU A 104 4.37 -31.33 -11.79
CA LEU A 104 5.05 -31.53 -13.07
C LEU A 104 5.91 -32.80 -13.05
N LEU A 105 6.67 -33.04 -11.98
CA LEU A 105 7.47 -34.26 -11.82
C LEU A 105 6.61 -35.52 -11.83
N GLY A 106 5.41 -35.46 -11.22
CA GLY A 106 4.42 -36.55 -11.27
C GLY A 106 3.96 -36.94 -12.69
N PHE A 107 3.99 -36.02 -13.65
CA PHE A 107 3.72 -36.32 -15.06
C PHE A 107 4.93 -36.90 -15.80
N CYS A 108 6.16 -36.59 -15.38
CA CYS A 108 7.41 -37.08 -15.98
C CYS A 108 7.83 -38.46 -15.47
N LEU A 109 7.30 -38.93 -14.32
CA LEU A 109 7.56 -40.26 -13.79
C LEU A 109 6.92 -41.35 -14.67
N PRO A 110 7.70 -42.37 -15.10
CA PRO A 110 7.19 -43.45 -15.94
C PRO A 110 6.10 -44.25 -15.23
N ALA A 111 5.08 -44.68 -15.99
CA ALA A 111 3.88 -45.36 -15.48
C ALA A 111 4.14 -46.74 -14.85
N HIS A 112 5.39 -47.17 -14.74
CA HIS A 112 5.77 -48.47 -14.18
C HIS A 112 5.70 -48.47 -12.63
N ASP A 113 5.91 -47.32 -11.98
CA ASP A 113 5.80 -47.16 -10.52
C ASP A 113 4.42 -46.60 -10.12
N MET A 114 3.36 -47.20 -10.68
CA MET A 114 1.98 -46.73 -10.58
C MET A 114 1.41 -46.71 -9.14
N SER A 115 2.07 -47.38 -8.18
CA SER A 115 1.67 -47.36 -6.77
C SER A 115 1.95 -46.02 -6.06
N GLU A 116 2.94 -45.23 -6.51
CA GLU A 116 3.23 -43.91 -5.91
C GLU A 116 2.42 -42.78 -6.56
N LYS A 117 1.91 -43.01 -7.77
CA LYS A 117 1.12 -42.03 -8.53
C LYS A 117 -0.30 -41.81 -7.96
N ILE A 118 -0.80 -42.74 -7.15
CA ILE A 118 -2.18 -42.75 -6.61
C ILE A 118 -2.31 -42.03 -5.26
N GLY A 119 -1.20 -41.76 -4.56
CA GLY A 119 -1.20 -41.07 -3.25
C GLY A 119 -1.30 -39.53 -3.33
N PHE A 120 -1.29 -38.97 -4.54
CA PHE A 120 -1.34 -37.51 -4.82
C PHE A 120 -2.75 -36.98 -5.16
N ARG A 121 -3.81 -37.68 -4.74
CA ARG A 121 -5.20 -37.21 -4.90
C ARG A 121 -5.79 -36.69 -3.60
#